data_AF-A0A520IQG5-F1
#
_entry.id   AF-A0A520IQG5-F1
#
_cell.length_a   1.000
_cell.length_b   1.000
_cell.length_c   1.000
_cell.angle_alpha   90.00
_cell.angle_beta   90.00
_cell.angle_gamma   90.00
#
_symmetry.space_group_name_H-M   'P 1'
#
loop_
_entity.id
_entity.type
_entity.pdbx_description
1 polymer ?
#
loop_
_entity_poly.entity_id
_entity_poly.type
_entity_poly.pdbx_seq_one_letter_code
_entity_poly.pdbx_strand_id
1 'polypeptide(L)'
;MRPQKILDTDMISGLTKVFRDKGYEGASLNDLAEITGLKKASLYHRFPNGKQEMAECVLSDIDQWVDKNIFFALLDETKSTKLRLKDALKNIEILYDR
;
A
#
# COMPACT_ATOMS: atom_id res chain seq x y z
N MET A 1 17.02 13.92 -19.68
CA MET A 1 16.83 13.54 -18.28
C MET A 1 16.57 12.03 -18.24
N ARG A 2 17.35 11.23 -17.50
CA ARG A 2 17.12 9.78 -17.42
C ARG A 2 15.80 9.52 -16.66
N PRO A 3 14.95 8.57 -17.09
CA PRO A 3 13.76 8.21 -16.33
C PRO A 3 14.16 7.79 -14.91
N GLN A 4 13.50 8.36 -13.90
CA GLN A 4 13.68 7.96 -12.50
C GLN A 4 13.17 6.53 -12.35
N LYS A 5 14.03 5.64 -11.85
CA LYS A 5 13.69 4.23 -11.64
C LYS A 5 13.31 4.06 -10.17
N ILE A 6 12.02 3.84 -9.92
CA ILE A 6 11.46 3.46 -8.62
C ILE A 6 11.07 1.98 -8.68
N LEU A 7 11.21 1.26 -7.57
CA LEU A 7 10.68 -0.10 -7.46
C LEU A 7 9.17 -0.05 -7.27
N ASP A 8 8.46 -1.03 -7.82
CA ASP A 8 6.99 -1.04 -7.75
C ASP A 8 6.49 -1.09 -6.30
N THR A 9 7.21 -1.80 -5.42
CA THR A 9 6.94 -1.87 -3.99
C THR A 9 7.06 -0.51 -3.31
N ASP A 10 8.09 0.27 -3.66
CA ASP A 10 8.33 1.59 -3.07
C ASP A 10 7.30 2.60 -3.59
N MET A 11 6.94 2.50 -4.86
CA MET A 11 5.88 3.30 -5.48
C MET A 11 4.54 3.04 -4.79
N ILE A 12 4.12 1.77 -4.69
CA ILE A 12 2.87 1.38 -4.03
C ILE A 12 2.90 1.84 -2.57
N SER A 13 3.99 1.64 -1.85
CA SER A 13 4.12 2.12 -0.46
C SER A 13 3.93 3.64 -0.34
N GLY A 14 4.52 4.42 -1.25
CA GLY A 14 4.33 5.87 -1.31
C GLY A 14 2.88 6.27 -1.61
N LEU A 15 2.24 5.64 -2.60
CA LEU A 15 0.83 5.86 -2.93
C LEU A 15 -0.08 5.51 -1.73
N THR A 16 0.16 4.37 -1.08
CA THR A 16 -0.54 3.92 0.13
C THR A 16 -0.45 4.96 1.23
N LYS A 17 0.73 5.55 1.46
CA LYS A 17 0.91 6.60 2.47
C LYS A 17 0.03 7.82 2.17
N VAL A 18 0.06 8.32 0.94
CA VAL A 18 -0.75 9.50 0.56
C VAL A 18 -2.25 9.23 0.69
N PHE A 19 -2.73 8.08 0.21
CA PHE A 19 -4.15 7.73 0.34
C PHE A 19 -4.57 7.50 1.80
N ARG A 20 -3.69 6.93 2.63
CA ARG A 20 -3.94 6.76 4.07
C ARG A 20 -4.05 8.11 4.78
N ASP A 21 -3.15 9.03 4.48
CA ASP A 21 -3.06 10.31 5.19
C ASP A 21 -4.14 11.31 4.74
N LYS A 22 -4.48 11.32 3.44
CA LYS A 22 -5.36 12.33 2.83
C LYS A 22 -6.73 11.80 2.40
N GLY A 23 -6.93 10.49 2.40
CA GLY A 23 -8.08 9.85 1.76
C GLY A 23 -8.04 9.94 0.23
N TYR A 24 -8.95 9.23 -0.44
CA TYR A 24 -9.00 9.22 -1.91
C TYR A 24 -9.28 10.61 -2.49
N GLU A 25 -10.32 11.29 -2.02
CA GLU A 25 -10.71 12.62 -2.54
C GLU A 25 -9.68 13.70 -2.19
N GLY A 26 -9.09 13.65 -0.99
CA GLY A 26 -8.07 14.61 -0.55
C GLY A 26 -6.69 14.42 -1.19
N ALA A 27 -6.40 13.25 -1.75
CA ALA A 27 -5.16 13.00 -2.48
C ALA A 27 -5.21 13.61 -3.89
N SER A 28 -4.23 14.45 -4.20
CA SER A 28 -4.03 15.00 -5.55
C SER A 28 -2.94 14.25 -6.32
N LEU A 29 -2.97 14.35 -7.65
CA LEU A 29 -1.88 13.83 -8.49
C LEU A 29 -0.52 14.52 -8.25
N ASN A 30 -0.51 15.72 -7.66
CA ASN A 30 0.74 16.34 -7.22
C ASN A 30 1.33 15.57 -6.03
N ASP A 31 0.51 15.25 -5.03
CA ASP A 31 0.95 14.52 -3.84
C ASP A 31 1.51 13.14 -4.21
N LEU A 32 0.81 12.44 -5.10
CA LEU A 32 1.21 11.10 -5.58
C LEU A 32 2.49 11.15 -6.42
N ALA A 33 2.68 12.20 -7.22
CA ALA A 33 3.92 12.43 -7.97
C ALA A 33 5.09 12.74 -7.04
N GLU A 34 4.88 13.59 -6.04
CA GLU A 34 5.89 14.00 -5.08
C GLU A 34 6.39 12.81 -4.25
N ILE A 35 5.49 12.02 -3.67
CA ILE A 35 5.87 10.90 -2.80
C ILE A 35 6.60 9.77 -3.55
N THR A 36 6.25 9.56 -4.82
CA THR A 36 6.88 8.54 -5.67
C THR A 36 8.13 9.05 -6.37
N GLY A 37 8.41 10.36 -6.29
CA GLY A 37 9.45 11.02 -7.07
C GLY A 37 9.22 10.95 -8.58
N LEU A 38 8.04 10.55 -9.05
CA LEU A 38 7.71 10.47 -10.48
C LEU A 38 7.09 11.77 -10.97
N LYS A 39 7.24 12.06 -12.27
CA LYS A 39 6.46 13.11 -12.91
C LYS A 39 5.02 12.63 -13.12
N LYS A 40 4.05 13.54 -13.08
CA LYS A 40 2.64 13.26 -13.43
C LYS A 40 2.48 12.51 -14.76
N ALA A 41 3.21 12.93 -15.79
CA ALA A 41 3.16 12.26 -17.10
C ALA A 41 3.63 10.80 -17.03
N SER A 42 4.62 10.50 -16.19
CA SER A 42 5.09 9.12 -15.96
C SER A 42 4.05 8.30 -15.20
N LEU A 43 3.38 8.91 -14.22
CA LEU A 43 2.26 8.28 -13.51
C LEU A 43 1.09 7.97 -14.45
N TYR A 44 0.69 8.91 -15.32
CA TYR A 44 -0.37 8.67 -16.31
C TYR A 44 0.00 7.63 -17.36
N HIS A 45 1.28 7.56 -17.77
CA HIS A 45 1.74 6.50 -18.66
C HIS A 45 1.62 5.12 -17.99
N ARG A 46 1.89 5.05 -16.68
CA ARG A 46 1.85 3.79 -15.93
C ARG A 46 0.45 3.38 -15.49
N PHE A 47 -0.38 4.37 -15.15
CA PHE A 47 -1.77 4.22 -14.72
C PHE A 47 -2.64 5.06 -15.66
N PRO A 48 -3.01 4.53 -16.84
CA PRO A 48 -3.80 5.25 -17.84
C PRO A 48 -5.13 5.77 -17.29
N ASN A 49 -5.73 5.07 -16.32
CA ASN A 49 -6.97 5.49 -15.67
C ASN A 49 -6.72 6.42 -14.46
N GLY A 50 -5.48 6.86 -14.27
CA GLY A 50 -5.10 7.91 -13.33
C GLY A 50 -5.26 7.51 -11.86
N LYS A 51 -5.76 8.45 -11.05
CA LYS A 51 -5.86 8.31 -9.58
C LYS A 51 -6.68 7.09 -9.16
N GLN A 52 -7.71 6.74 -9.92
CA GLN A 52 -8.56 5.59 -9.62
C GLN A 52 -7.77 4.29 -9.66
N GLU A 53 -7.05 4.02 -10.75
CA GLU A 53 -6.26 2.80 -10.90
C GLU A 53 -5.09 2.74 -9.93
N MET A 54 -4.51 3.89 -9.57
CA MET A 54 -3.52 3.97 -8.47
C MET A 54 -4.14 3.52 -7.14
N ALA A 55 -5.36 3.94 -6.84
CA ALA A 55 -6.06 3.55 -5.62
C ALA A 55 -6.45 2.06 -5.65
N GLU A 56 -6.93 1.54 -6.78
CA GLU A 56 -7.22 0.11 -6.97
C GLU A 56 -5.98 -0.75 -6.78
N CYS A 57 -4.82 -0.31 -7.30
CA CYS A 57 -3.54 -0.97 -7.10
C CYS A 57 -3.15 -1.01 -5.62
N VAL A 58 -3.29 0.11 -4.90
CA VAL A 58 -3.05 0.18 -3.45
C VAL A 58 -4.00 -0.73 -2.67
N LEU A 59 -5.29 -0.76 -3.03
CA LEU A 59 -6.26 -1.63 -2.37
C LEU A 59 -5.93 -3.10 -2.58
N SER A 60 -5.51 -3.50 -3.79
CA SER A 60 -5.08 -4.87 -4.07
C SER A 60 -3.84 -5.28 -3.28
N ASP A 61 -2.88 -4.36 -3.10
CA ASP A 61 -1.69 -4.61 -2.27
C ASP A 61 -2.07 -4.79 -0.79
N ILE A 62 -2.96 -3.95 -0.27
CA ILE A 62 -3.47 -4.06 1.10
C ILE A 62 -4.21 -5.37 1.30
N ASP A 63 -5.07 -5.78 0.35
CA ASP A 63 -5.83 -7.02 0.43
C ASP A 63 -4.91 -8.25 0.54
N GLN A 64 -3.89 -8.31 -0.32
CA GLN A 64 -2.86 -9.36 -0.25
C GLN A 64 -2.07 -9.33 1.06
N TRP A 65 -1.80 -8.14 1.60
CA TRP A 65 -1.13 -8.00 2.88
C TRP A 65 -2.02 -8.51 4.03
N VAL A 66 -3.31 -8.19 4.03
CA VAL A 66 -4.27 -8.64 5.05
C VAL A 66 -4.41 -10.15 5.03
N ASP A 67 -4.56 -10.77 3.86
CA ASP A 67 -4.63 -12.23 3.74
C ASP A 67 -3.40 -12.91 4.36
N LYS A 68 -2.21 -12.47 3.96
CA LYS A 68 -0.94 -13.08 4.36
C LYS A 68 -0.60 -12.86 5.83
N ASN A 69 -0.94 -11.69 6.39
CA ASN A 69 -0.45 -11.29 7.71
C ASN A 69 -1.53 -11.33 8.79
N ILE A 70 -2.81 -11.24 8.43
CA ILE A 70 -3.91 -11.25 9.38
C ILE A 70 -4.63 -12.59 9.31
N PHE A 71 -5.24 -12.92 8.16
CA PHE A 71 -6.06 -14.13 8.09
C PHE A 71 -5.26 -15.41 8.24
N PHE A 72 -4.10 -15.53 7.59
CA PHE A 72 -3.23 -16.70 7.79
C PHE A 72 -2.78 -16.87 9.25
N ALA A 73 -2.50 -15.76 9.97
CA ALA A 73 -2.16 -15.83 11.38
C ALA A 73 -3.36 -16.25 12.25
N LEU A 74 -4.57 -15.75 11.94
CA LEU A 74 -5.79 -16.05 12.69
C LEU A 74 -6.32 -17.47 12.46
N LEU A 75 -6.13 -17.99 11.25
CA LEU A 75 -6.61 -19.31 10.81
C LEU A 75 -5.60 -20.45 11.04
N ASP A 76 -4.42 -20.16 11.59
CA ASP A 76 -3.42 -21.18 11.90
C ASP A 76 -3.84 -22.05 13.09
N GLU A 77 -4.52 -23.16 12.79
CA GLU A 77 -5.02 -24.11 13.79
C GLU A 77 -3.92 -24.84 14.57
N THR A 78 -2.66 -24.78 14.10
CA THR A 78 -1.52 -25.38 14.81
C THR A 78 -1.14 -24.60 16.08
N LYS A 79 -1.62 -23.36 16.20
CA LYS A 79 -1.34 -22.46 17.34
C LYS A 79 -2.55 -22.33 18.27
N SER A 80 -2.30 -21.94 19.52
CA SER A 80 -3.37 -21.53 20.43
C SER A 80 -4.06 -20.25 19.94
N THR A 81 -5.35 -20.08 20.21
CA THR A 81 -6.13 -18.88 19.84
C THR A 81 -5.47 -17.57 20.32
N LYS A 82 -4.90 -17.59 21.53
CA LYS A 82 -4.19 -16.42 22.08
C LYS A 82 -2.96 -16.06 21.26
N LEU A 83 -2.21 -17.05 20.79
CA LEU A 83 -1.03 -16.82 19.96
C LEU A 83 -1.41 -16.32 18.57
N ARG A 84 -2.46 -16.90 17.95
CA ARG A 84 -3.00 -16.43 16.65
C ARG A 84 -3.38 -14.95 16.69
N LEU A 85 -4.12 -14.54 17.73
CA LEU A 85 -4.50 -13.13 17.92
C LEU A 85 -3.28 -12.24 18.15
N LYS A 86 -2.30 -12.70 18.95
CA LYS A 86 -1.07 -11.94 19.21
C LYS A 86 -0.25 -11.73 17.93
N ASP A 87 -0.13 -12.76 17.10
CA ASP A 87 0.61 -12.70 15.83
C ASP A 87 -0.07 -11.70 14.86
N ALA A 88 -1.40 -11.76 14.72
CA ALA A 88 -2.15 -10.82 13.89
C ALA A 88 -2.01 -9.37 14.37
N LEU A 89 -2.16 -9.12 15.67
CA LEU A 89 -1.99 -7.77 16.24
C LEU A 89 -0.57 -7.23 16.06
N LYS A 90 0.45 -8.09 16.23
CA LYS A 90 1.85 -7.71 15.99
C LYS A 90 2.08 -7.31 14.53
N ASN A 91 1.43 -7.98 13.59
CA ASN A 91 1.55 -7.62 12.17
C ASN A 91 0.91 -6.25 11.89
N ILE A 92 -0.21 -5.92 12.54
CA ILE A 92 -0.82 -4.59 12.45
C ILE A 92 0.12 -3.52 13.05
N GLU A 93 0.69 -3.77 14.23
CA GLU A 93 1.67 -2.87 14.87
C GLU A 93 2.84 -2.57 13.90
N ILE A 94 3.43 -3.60 13.29
CA ILE A 94 4.52 -3.46 12.31
C ILE A 94 4.11 -2.65 11.07
N LEU A 95 2.84 -2.71 10.64
CA LEU A 95 2.35 -1.97 9.48
C LEU A 95 2.26 -0.46 9.75
N TYR A 96 2.00 -0.05 10.99
CA TYR A 96 1.78 1.35 11.37
C TYR A 96 2.99 1.99 12.06
N ASP A 97 3.91 1.21 12.63
CA ASP A 97 5.16 1.70 13.27
C ASP A 97 6.32 1.93 12.28
N ARG A 98 6.03 2.20 11.00
CA ARG A 98 7.04 2.52 9.97
C ARG A 98 7.17 4.01 9.70
#